data_AF-A0A1Q6WK00-F1
#
_entry.id   AF-A0A1Q6WK00-F1
#
_cell.length_a   1.000
_cell.length_b   1.000
_cell.length_c   1.000
_cell.angle_alpha   90.00
_cell.angle_beta   90.00
_cell.angle_gamma   90.00
#
_symmetry.space_group_name_H-M   'P 1'
#
loop_
_entity.id
_entity.type
_entity.pdbx_description
1 polymer ?
#
loop_
_entity_poly.entity_id
_entity_poly.type
_entity_poly.pdbx_seq_one_letter_code
_entity_poly.pdbx_strand_id
1 'polypeptide(L)'
;MSHGAFGVFGFTAMLTVVGSRLTFKIYYDILSAIHLIQKAGEHPTLSNIGHRAQVPNNRLEDRLRELTDLGLIDPRMQVTERGFEYCMDYKKEVEPFLRRYGLSGNG
;
A
#
# COMPACT_ATOMS: atom_id res chain seq x y z
N MET A 1 19.78 -5.44 41.41
CA MET A 1 20.06 -4.41 40.37
C MET A 1 19.49 -4.93 39.06
N SER A 2 18.24 -4.56 38.74
CA SER A 2 17.57 -5.02 37.51
C SER A 2 17.86 -4.06 36.37
N HIS A 3 18.61 -4.53 35.37
CA HIS A 3 18.86 -3.82 34.12
C HIS A 3 17.58 -3.77 33.28
N GLY A 4 17.31 -2.58 32.72
CA GLY A 4 16.08 -2.24 32.01
C GLY A 4 15.91 -2.99 30.69
N ALA A 5 14.74 -3.60 30.53
CA ALA A 5 14.25 -4.20 29.29
C ALA A 5 13.20 -3.31 28.61
N PHE A 6 13.44 -2.00 28.52
CA PHE A 6 12.47 -1.03 27.95
C PHE A 6 12.83 -0.50 26.56
N GLY A 7 14.01 -0.82 26.00
CA GLY A 7 14.47 -0.26 24.73
C GLY A 7 14.10 -1.04 23.46
N VAL A 8 13.87 -2.36 23.55
CA VAL A 8 13.78 -3.23 22.36
C VAL A 8 12.36 -3.29 21.78
N PHE A 9 11.33 -3.28 22.63
CA PHE A 9 9.92 -3.38 22.21
C PHE A 9 9.44 -2.18 21.39
N GLY A 10 9.88 -0.96 21.72
CA GLY A 10 9.51 0.24 20.98
C GLY A 10 10.07 0.26 19.57
N PHE A 11 11.31 -0.20 19.38
CA PHE A 11 11.98 -0.21 18.09
C PHE A 11 11.42 -1.30 17.15
N THR A 12 11.13 -2.50 17.66
CA THR A 12 10.50 -3.56 16.85
C THR A 12 9.07 -3.20 16.46
N ALA A 13 8.25 -2.71 17.39
CA ALA A 13 6.90 -2.25 17.09
C ALA A 13 6.92 -1.11 16.06
N MET A 14 7.85 -0.16 16.19
CA MET A 14 8.02 0.93 15.23
C MET A 14 8.45 0.42 13.85
N LEU A 15 9.38 -0.53 13.77
CA LEU A 15 9.81 -1.13 12.49
C LEU A 15 8.69 -1.93 11.82
N THR A 16 7.95 -2.74 12.57
CA THR A 16 6.79 -3.47 12.06
C THR A 16 5.74 -2.49 11.53
N VAL A 17 5.46 -1.44 12.30
CA VAL A 17 4.50 -0.42 11.92
C VAL A 17 4.97 0.37 10.69
N VAL A 18 6.27 0.70 10.56
CA VAL A 18 6.83 1.36 9.37
C VAL A 18 6.77 0.44 8.14
N GLY A 19 7.09 -0.85 8.29
CA GLY A 19 6.98 -1.85 7.22
C GLY A 19 5.52 -2.06 6.76
N SER A 20 4.58 -2.16 7.70
CA SER A 20 3.16 -2.24 7.41
C SER A 20 2.64 -0.95 6.77
N ARG A 21 3.07 0.23 7.23
CA ARG A 21 2.75 1.53 6.63
C ARG A 21 3.21 1.63 5.18
N LEU A 22 4.43 1.18 4.88
CA LEU A 22 4.93 1.13 3.51
C LEU A 22 4.06 0.20 2.65
N THR A 23 3.65 -0.94 3.21
CA THR A 23 2.76 -1.90 2.53
C THR A 23 1.38 -1.29 2.26
N PHE A 24 0.79 -0.58 3.23
CA PHE A 24 -0.50 0.06 3.06
C PHE A 24 -0.48 1.12 1.94
N LYS A 25 0.61 1.91 1.88
CA LYS A 25 0.85 2.88 0.82
C LYS A 25 1.01 2.21 -0.54
N ILE A 26 1.82 1.16 -0.63
CA ILE A 26 2.04 0.40 -1.87
C ILE A 26 0.71 -0.15 -2.41
N TYR A 27 -0.13 -0.72 -1.55
CA TYR A 27 -1.46 -1.19 -1.96
C TYR A 27 -2.33 -0.05 -2.47
N TYR A 28 -2.36 1.08 -1.76
CA TYR A 28 -3.10 2.26 -2.20
C TYR A 28 -2.61 2.79 -3.56
N ASP A 29 -1.30 2.85 -3.76
CA ASP A 29 -0.69 3.34 -5.00
C ASP A 29 -1.00 2.39 -6.18
N ILE A 30 -0.96 1.07 -5.95
CA ILE A 30 -1.33 0.05 -6.95
C ILE A 30 -2.81 0.14 -7.31
N LEU A 31 -3.71 0.18 -6.31
CA LEU A 31 -5.15 0.28 -6.53
C LEU A 31 -5.51 1.57 -7.27
N SER A 32 -4.89 2.68 -6.90
CA SER A 32 -5.07 3.97 -7.58
C SER A 32 -4.56 3.92 -9.02
N ALA A 33 -3.39 3.29 -9.27
CA ALA A 33 -2.85 3.12 -10.61
C ALA A 33 -3.81 2.33 -11.50
N ILE A 34 -4.29 1.18 -11.04
CA ILE A 34 -5.25 0.33 -11.77
C ILE A 34 -6.50 1.14 -12.12
N HIS A 35 -7.09 1.82 -11.14
CA HIS A 35 -8.29 2.63 -11.35
C HIS A 35 -8.06 3.74 -12.40
N LEU A 36 -6.94 4.45 -12.32
CA LEU A 36 -6.60 5.53 -13.26
C LEU A 36 -6.33 5.02 -14.68
N ILE A 37 -5.76 3.83 -14.83
CA ILE A 37 -5.53 3.20 -16.14
C ILE A 37 -6.89 2.85 -16.76
N GLN A 38 -7.76 2.19 -16.00
CA GLN A 38 -9.09 1.81 -16.46
C GLN A 38 -9.96 3.02 -16.79
N LYS A 39 -9.88 4.08 -15.98
CA LYS A 39 -10.56 5.34 -16.23
C LYS A 39 -10.09 6.02 -17.53
N ALA A 40 -8.83 5.81 -17.92
CA ALA A 40 -8.30 6.27 -19.20
C ALA A 40 -8.74 5.40 -20.40
N GLY A 41 -9.49 4.32 -20.17
CA GLY A 41 -9.88 3.35 -21.19
C GLY A 41 -8.75 2.40 -21.60
N GLU A 42 -7.64 2.38 -20.85
CA GLU A 42 -6.51 1.49 -21.06
C GLU A 42 -6.68 0.18 -20.28
N HIS A 43 -6.03 -0.88 -20.75
CA HIS A 43 -5.95 -2.14 -20.01
C HIS A 43 -4.80 -2.09 -18.98
N PRO A 44 -5.06 -2.46 -17.71
CA PRO A 44 -4.01 -2.61 -16.71
C PRO A 44 -3.03 -3.71 -17.14
N THR A 45 -1.75 -3.36 -17.20
CA THR A 45 -0.63 -4.27 -17.45
C THR A 45 0.38 -4.12 -16.32
N LEU A 46 1.17 -5.16 -16.03
CA LEU A 46 2.19 -5.08 -14.99
C LEU A 46 3.11 -3.86 -15.17
N SER A 47 3.50 -3.58 -16.41
CA SER A 47 4.42 -2.48 -16.71
C SER A 47 3.81 -1.09 -16.49
N ASN A 48 2.56 -0.85 -16.90
CA ASN A 48 1.93 0.47 -16.70
C ASN A 48 1.47 0.68 -15.26
N ILE A 49 1.05 -0.38 -14.55
CA ILE A 49 0.76 -0.33 -13.11
C ILE A 49 2.05 -0.04 -12.35
N GLY A 50 3.12 -0.80 -12.59
CA GLY A 50 4.39 -0.64 -11.88
C GLY A 50 5.00 0.75 -12.08
N HIS A 51 4.90 1.29 -13.30
CA HIS A 51 5.35 2.64 -13.60
C HIS A 51 4.55 3.71 -12.83
N ARG A 52 3.21 3.62 -12.81
CA ARG A 52 2.34 4.57 -12.11
C ARG A 52 2.43 4.46 -10.59
N ALA A 53 2.51 3.25 -10.06
CA ALA A 53 2.60 2.98 -8.62
C ALA A 53 4.03 3.10 -8.08
N GLN A 54 5.03 3.31 -8.95
CA GLN A 54 6.46 3.33 -8.60
C GLN A 54 6.93 2.04 -7.90
N VAL A 55 6.35 0.89 -8.30
CA VAL A 55 6.69 -0.42 -7.75
C VAL A 55 7.44 -1.23 -8.82
N PRO A 56 8.64 -1.76 -8.52
CA PRO A 56 9.35 -2.64 -9.44
C PRO A 56 8.52 -3.89 -9.79
N ASN A 57 8.50 -4.30 -11.06
CA ASN A 57 7.66 -5.40 -11.57
C ASN A 57 7.78 -6.68 -10.71
N ASN A 58 9.00 -7.04 -10.30
CA ASN A 58 9.28 -8.23 -9.50
C ASN A 58 8.52 -8.23 -8.16
N ARG A 59 8.34 -7.06 -7.55
CA ARG A 59 7.57 -6.90 -6.31
C ARG A 59 6.10 -6.68 -6.59
N LEU A 60 5.76 -6.12 -7.75
CA LEU A 60 4.38 -5.84 -8.12
C LEU A 60 3.56 -7.12 -8.26
N GLU A 61 4.12 -8.18 -8.83
CA GLU A 61 3.41 -9.46 -8.97
C GLU A 61 2.98 -10.03 -7.62
N ASP A 62 3.90 -10.05 -6.64
CA ASP A 62 3.59 -10.48 -5.27
C ASP A 62 2.48 -9.62 -4.66
N ARG A 63 2.55 -8.29 -4.83
CA ARG A 63 1.56 -7.36 -4.28
C ARG A 63 0.20 -7.50 -4.96
N LEU A 64 0.15 -7.72 -6.26
CA LEU A 64 -1.11 -7.96 -6.99
C LEU A 64 -1.75 -9.28 -6.56
N ARG A 65 -0.94 -10.31 -6.30
CA ARG A 65 -1.44 -11.56 -5.75
C ARG A 65 -2.03 -11.36 -4.36
N GLU A 66 -1.34 -10.65 -3.47
CA GLU A 66 -1.86 -10.32 -2.14
C GLU A 66 -3.16 -9.48 -2.23
N LEU A 67 -3.23 -8.50 -3.12
CA LEU A 67 -4.45 -7.70 -3.35
C LEU A 67 -5.61 -8.55 -3.87
N THR A 68 -5.33 -9.54 -4.71
CA THR A 68 -6.33 -10.52 -5.19
C THR A 68 -6.81 -11.40 -4.05
N ASP A 69 -5.89 -11.94 -3.25
CA ASP A 69 -6.20 -12.82 -2.12
C ASP A 69 -7.02 -12.07 -1.04
N LEU A 70 -6.79 -10.77 -0.88
CA LEU A 70 -7.57 -9.88 0.00
C LEU A 70 -8.94 -9.46 -0.60
N GLY A 71 -9.18 -9.76 -1.88
CA GLY A 71 -10.38 -9.38 -2.61
C GLY A 71 -10.49 -7.89 -2.90
N LEU A 72 -9.36 -7.17 -2.92
CA LEU A 72 -9.29 -5.73 -3.25
C LEU A 72 -9.22 -5.50 -4.77
N ILE A 73 -8.75 -6.50 -5.51
CA ILE A 73 -8.83 -6.57 -6.96
C ILE A 73 -9.44 -7.91 -7.39
N ASP A 74 -10.09 -7.91 -8.55
CA ASP A 74 -10.63 -9.12 -9.16
C ASP A 74 -9.58 -9.84 -10.06
N PRO A 75 -9.84 -11.07 -10.53
CA PRO A 75 -8.95 -11.79 -11.43
C PRO A 75 -8.69 -11.10 -12.78
N ARG A 76 -9.48 -10.07 -13.12
CA ARG A 76 -9.34 -9.25 -14.33
C ARG A 76 -8.59 -7.95 -14.05
N MET A 77 -7.93 -7.84 -12.89
CA MET A 77 -7.21 -6.65 -12.44
C MET A 77 -8.10 -5.41 -12.40
N GLN A 78 -9.35 -5.55 -11.97
CA GLN A 78 -10.26 -4.45 -11.68
C GLN A 78 -10.35 -4.25 -10.17
N VAL A 79 -10.41 -2.98 -9.76
CA VAL A 79 -10.60 -2.63 -8.35
C VAL A 79 -12.02 -3.02 -7.95
N THR A 80 -12.15 -3.82 -6.89
CA THR A 80 -13.46 -4.19 -6.34
C THR A 80 -14.03 -3.06 -5.48
N GLU A 81 -15.30 -3.16 -5.10
CA GLU A 81 -15.91 -2.24 -4.12
C GLU A 81 -15.06 -2.13 -2.84
N ARG A 82 -14.62 -3.28 -2.32
CA ARG A 82 -13.75 -3.35 -1.14
C ARG A 82 -12.38 -2.70 -1.37
N GLY A 83 -11.84 -2.79 -2.59
CA GLY A 83 -10.63 -2.07 -3.00
C GLY A 83 -10.82 -0.54 -2.96
N PHE A 84 -11.99 -0.04 -3.36
CA PHE A 84 -12.32 1.38 -3.24
C PHE A 84 -12.49 1.83 -1.79
N GLU A 85 -13.17 1.03 -0.96
CA GLU A 85 -13.29 1.29 0.48
C GLU A 85 -11.91 1.40 1.14
N TYR A 86 -11.01 0.46 0.83
CA TYR A 86 -9.63 0.50 1.29
C TYR A 86 -8.93 1.81 0.91
N CYS A 87 -9.11 2.30 -0.32
CA CYS A 87 -8.55 3.59 -0.75
C CYS A 87 -9.13 4.78 0.04
N MET A 88 -10.42 4.73 0.39
CA MET A 88 -11.06 5.76 1.22
C MET A 88 -10.51 5.74 2.65
N ASP A 89 -10.42 4.57 3.26
CA ASP A 89 -9.89 4.37 4.60
C ASP A 89 -8.42 4.80 4.69
N TYR A 90 -7.62 4.46 3.67
CA TYR A 90 -6.23 4.90 3.58
C TYR A 90 -6.13 6.42 3.61
N LYS A 91 -6.91 7.13 2.79
CA LYS A 91 -6.91 8.61 2.76
C LYS A 91 -7.41 9.24 4.05
N LYS A 92 -8.35 8.60 4.72
CA LYS A 92 -9.00 9.14 5.92
C LYS A 92 -8.17 8.91 7.18
N GLU A 93 -7.58 7.74 7.33
CA GLU A 93 -6.95 7.31 8.57
C GLU A 93 -5.42 7.24 8.45
N VAL A 94 -4.92 6.67 7.34
CA VAL A 94 -3.49 6.36 7.19
C VAL A 94 -2.70 7.56 6.70
N GLU A 95 -3.14 8.24 5.64
CA GLU A 95 -2.46 9.42 5.08
C GLU A 95 -2.30 10.54 6.12
N PRO A 96 -3.35 10.96 6.87
CA PRO A 96 -3.21 12.05 7.85
C PRO A 96 -2.30 11.66 9.01
N PHE A 97 -2.36 10.38 9.42
CA PHE A 97 -1.44 9.83 10.39
C PHE A 97 0.01 9.93 9.88
N LEU A 98 0.30 9.45 8.68
CA LEU A 98 1.64 9.49 8.10
C LEU A 98 2.16 10.93 7.98
N ARG A 99 1.32 11.87 7.54
CA ARG A 99 1.67 13.29 7.44
C ARG A 99 1.97 13.90 8.80
N ARG A 100 1.15 13.60 9.82
CA ARG A 100 1.34 14.11 11.19
C ARG A 100 2.69 13.75 11.79
N TYR A 101 3.23 12.58 11.45
CA TYR A 101 4.50 12.09 11.98
C TYR A 101 5.69 12.26 11.02
N GLY A 102 5.53 12.98 9.91
CA GLY A 102 6.60 13.18 8.92
C GLY A 102 7.01 11.90 8.17
N LEU A 103 6.14 10.89 8.16
CA LEU A 103 6.37 9.57 7.54
C LEU A 103 5.69 9.44 6.18
N SER A 104 4.89 10.43 5.79
CA SER A 104 4.38 10.56 4.44
C SER A 104 5.52 11.04 3.55
N GLY A 105 6.37 10.10 3.10
CA GLY A 105 7.56 10.39 2.30
C GLY A 105 7.26 11.35 1.16
N ASN A 106 7.85 12.54 1.25
CA ASN A 106 8.14 13.42 0.13
C ASN A 106 9.66 13.30 -0.04
N GLY A 107 10.07 12.43 -0.96
CA GLY A 107 11.45 12.13 -1.32
C GLY A 107 11.43 11.40 -2.64
#